data_AF-G5A1P2-F1
#
_entry.id   AF-G5A1P2-F1
#
_cell.length_a   1.000
_cell.length_b   1.000
_cell.length_c   1.000
_cell.angle_alpha   90.00
_cell.angle_beta   90.00
_cell.angle_gamma   90.00
#
_symmetry.space_group_name_H-M   'P 1'
#
loop_
_entity.id
_entity.type
_entity.pdbx_description
1 polymer ?
#
loop_
_entity_poly.entity_id
_entity_poly.type
_entity_poly.pdbx_seq_one_letter_code
_entity_poly.pdbx_strand_id
1 'polypeptide(L)'
;MAVRCTVELQLADGSTGRNLSTMVYPRAMLIRRRGGLEVMSDDPPLHKAIKVQAHKYEVYSSFAAAGKLALIRRERTRITQFNLREGDPDEMVALRDFCIRS
;
A
#
# COMPACT_ATOMS: atom_id res chain seq x y z
N MET A 1 1.03 -8.13 -13.40
CA MET A 1 0.31 -8.79 -12.29
C MET A 1 -0.52 -7.74 -11.58
N ALA A 2 -1.78 -8.04 -11.30
CA ALA A 2 -2.71 -7.17 -10.58
C ALA A 2 -3.23 -7.93 -9.35
N VAL A 3 -3.33 -7.28 -8.20
CA VAL A 3 -3.88 -7.86 -6.96
C VAL A 3 -5.12 -7.09 -6.59
N ARG A 4 -6.24 -7.80 -6.41
CA ARG A 4 -7.47 -7.19 -5.88
C ARG A 4 -7.46 -7.28 -4.36
N CYS A 5 -7.72 -6.17 -3.69
CA CYS A 5 -7.71 -6.13 -2.23
C CYS A 5 -8.51 -4.94 -1.69
N THR A 6 -8.77 -4.94 -0.39
CA THR A 6 -9.18 -3.75 0.34
C THR A 6 -7.95 -2.91 0.66
N VAL A 7 -8.00 -1.60 0.34
CA VAL A 7 -6.95 -0.65 0.72
C VAL A 7 -7.49 0.35 1.72
N GLU A 8 -6.89 0.38 2.89
CA GLU A 8 -7.10 1.45 3.86
C GLU A 8 -5.92 2.43 3.78
N LEU A 9 -6.18 3.63 3.27
CA LEU A 9 -5.22 4.73 3.18
C LEU A 9 -5.33 5.59 4.44
N GLN A 10 -4.29 5.56 5.25
CA GLN A 10 -4.17 6.39 6.44
C GLN A 10 -3.16 7.51 6.20
N LEU A 11 -3.54 8.72 6.62
CA LEU A 11 -2.66 9.87 6.68
C LEU A 11 -2.53 10.29 8.14
N ALA A 12 -1.30 10.37 8.63
CA ALA A 12 -1.00 10.85 9.96
C ALA A 12 -0.05 12.04 9.91
N ASP A 13 -0.07 12.84 10.97
CA ASP A 13 0.88 13.93 11.19
C ASP A 13 2.27 13.36 11.46
N GLY A 14 3.29 13.88 10.76
CA GLY A 14 4.66 13.37 10.86
C GLY A 14 5.33 13.63 12.20
N SER A 15 4.89 14.64 12.96
CA SER A 15 5.52 15.01 14.23
C SER A 15 4.88 14.31 15.43
N THR A 16 3.56 14.16 15.42
CA THR A 16 2.78 13.63 16.54
C THR A 16 2.33 12.18 16.33
N GLY A 17 2.41 11.67 15.09
CA GLY A 17 1.84 10.37 14.72
C GLY A 17 0.31 10.32 14.77
N ARG A 18 -0.36 11.45 15.06
CA ARG A 18 -1.82 11.52 15.15
C ARG A 18 -2.42 11.25 13.78
N ASN A 19 -3.40 10.37 13.73
CA ASN A 19 -4.18 10.15 12.51
C ASN A 19 -4.96 11.42 12.13
N LEU A 20 -4.75 11.89 10.91
CA LEU A 20 -5.42 13.03 10.30
C LEU A 20 -6.63 12.60 9.47
N SER A 21 -6.51 11.48 8.75
CA SER A 21 -7.60 10.94 7.94
C SER A 21 -7.38 9.47 7.60
N THR A 22 -8.48 8.71 7.55
CA THR A 22 -8.51 7.35 7.00
C THR A 22 -9.54 7.27 5.89
N MET A 23 -9.18 6.69 4.75
CA MET A 23 -10.10 6.31 3.67
C MET A 23 -9.97 4.83 3.36
N VAL A 24 -11.10 4.18 3.06
CA VAL A 24 -11.14 2.75 2.71
C VAL A 24 -11.64 2.59 1.28
N TYR A 25 -10.94 1.76 0.52
CA TYR A 25 -11.21 1.40 -0.85
C TYR A 25 -11.41 -0.13 -0.91
N PRO A 26 -12.65 -0.63 -0.74
CA PRO A 26 -12.94 -2.07 -0.57
C PRO A 26 -12.64 -2.92 -1.82
N ARG A 27 -12.54 -2.28 -2.98
CA ARG A 27 -12.37 -2.94 -4.28
C ARG A 27 -11.20 -2.32 -5.03
N ALA A 28 -10.08 -2.11 -4.35
CA ALA A 28 -8.90 -1.55 -5.00
C ALA A 28 -8.17 -2.63 -5.81
N MET A 29 -7.49 -2.18 -6.86
CA MET A 29 -6.59 -2.97 -7.67
C MET A 29 -5.17 -2.43 -7.55
N LEU A 30 -4.23 -3.30 -7.23
CA LEU A 30 -2.80 -3.01 -7.17
C LEU A 30 -2.13 -3.56 -8.42
N ILE A 31 -1.64 -2.69 -9.28
CA ILE A 31 -0.99 -3.08 -10.52
C ILE A 31 0.51 -2.88 -10.37
N ARG A 32 1.29 -3.93 -10.60
CA ARG A 32 2.75 -3.79 -10.66
C ARG A 32 3.16 -3.05 -11.93
N ARG A 33 4.04 -2.06 -11.79
CA ARG A 33 4.64 -1.30 -12.88
C ARG A 33 6.15 -1.29 -12.75
N ARG A 34 6.85 -0.90 -13.82
CA ARG A 34 8.30 -0.66 -13.77
C ARG A 34 8.56 0.47 -12.77
N GLY A 35 9.27 0.22 -11.67
CA GLY A 35 9.55 1.24 -10.65
C GLY A 35 8.60 1.26 -9.45
N GLY A 36 7.54 0.46 -9.42
CA GLY A 36 6.62 0.47 -8.27
C GLY A 36 5.23 -0.13 -8.53
N LEU A 37 4.23 0.43 -7.85
CA LEU A 37 2.84 -0.01 -7.88
C LEU A 37 1.91 1.13 -8.29
N GLU A 38 0.82 0.81 -8.96
CA GLU A 38 -0.35 1.68 -9.11
C GLU A 38 -1.47 1.13 -8.25
N VAL A 39 -2.09 1.99 -7.44
CA VAL A 39 -3.30 1.70 -6.68
C VAL A 39 -4.46 2.38 -7.38
N MET A 40 -5.45 1.60 -7.77
CA MET A 40 -6.64 2.08 -8.46
C MET A 40 -7.90 1.63 -7.72
N SER A 41 -8.91 2.48 -7.69
CA SER A 41 -10.27 2.10 -7.27
C SER A 41 -11.26 2.99 -8.00
N ASP A 42 -12.39 2.43 -8.42
CA ASP A 42 -13.42 3.20 -9.13
C ASP A 42 -14.37 3.90 -8.16
N ASP A 43 -14.61 3.31 -6.98
CA ASP A 43 -15.57 3.78 -6.00
C ASP A 43 -15.16 3.41 -4.55
N PRO A 44 -14.72 4.39 -3.73
CA PRO A 44 -14.48 5.78 -4.11
C PRO A 44 -13.29 5.89 -5.10
N PRO A 45 -13.27 6.89 -6.00
CA PRO A 45 -12.24 6.98 -7.03
C PRO A 45 -10.86 7.22 -6.43
N LEU A 46 -9.91 6.37 -6.80
CA LEU A 46 -8.51 6.45 -6.41
C LEU A 46 -7.63 6.12 -7.60
N HIS A 47 -6.61 6.94 -7.80
CA HIS A 47 -5.49 6.59 -8.67
C HIS A 47 -4.20 7.13 -8.06
N LYS A 48 -3.32 6.24 -7.60
CA LYS A 48 -2.05 6.61 -6.96
C LYS A 48 -0.90 5.73 -7.41
N ALA A 49 0.19 6.36 -7.85
CA ALA A 49 1.46 5.68 -8.10
C ALA A 49 2.32 5.66 -6.84
N ILE A 50 2.73 4.47 -6.41
CA ILE A 50 3.63 4.18 -5.29
C ILE A 50 4.98 3.76 -5.86
N LYS A 51 5.97 4.64 -5.80
CA LYS A 51 7.34 4.37 -6.27
C LYS A 51 8.15 3.63 -5.20
N VAL A 52 7.84 2.34 -5.00
CA VAL A 52 8.48 1.50 -3.96
C VAL A 52 10.00 1.44 -4.15
N GLN A 53 10.47 1.37 -5.40
CA GLN A 53 11.91 1.31 -5.74
C GLN A 53 12.69 2.60 -5.49
N ALA A 54 12.01 3.70 -5.14
CA ALA A 54 12.69 4.94 -4.75
C ALA A 54 13.16 4.92 -3.27
N HIS A 55 13.09 3.77 -2.60
CA HIS A 55 13.39 3.56 -1.17
C HIS A 55 12.67 4.53 -0.21
N LYS A 56 11.50 5.03 -0.61
CA LYS A 56 10.68 5.96 0.20
C LYS A 56 9.61 5.27 1.03
N TYR A 57 9.48 3.95 0.88
CA TYR A 57 8.43 3.15 1.51
C TYR A 57 9.03 2.04 2.35
N GLU A 58 8.66 2.00 3.62
CA GLU A 58 8.83 0.86 4.52
C GLU A 58 7.75 -0.19 4.18
N VAL A 59 8.15 -1.46 4.10
CA VAL A 59 7.25 -2.57 3.74
C VAL A 59 7.09 -3.48 4.94
N TYR A 60 5.88 -3.54 5.49
CA TYR A 60 5.53 -4.40 6.62
C TYR A 60 4.74 -5.61 6.12
N SER A 61 5.36 -6.79 6.18
CA SER A 61 4.89 -7.97 5.46
C SER A 61 4.74 -9.24 6.31
N SER A 62 4.73 -9.13 7.64
CA SER A 62 4.62 -10.28 8.55
C SER A 62 3.36 -11.13 8.31
N PHE A 63 2.35 -10.57 7.65
CA PHE A 63 1.07 -11.23 7.36
C PHE A 63 0.77 -11.35 5.86
N ALA A 64 1.79 -11.32 5.00
CA ALA A 64 1.61 -11.43 3.54
C ALA A 64 0.90 -12.74 3.16
N ALA A 65 1.28 -13.86 3.78
CA ALA A 65 0.63 -15.16 3.59
C ALA A 65 -0.80 -15.24 4.18
N ALA A 66 -1.26 -14.20 4.88
CA ALA A 66 -2.65 -14.04 5.33
C ALA A 66 -3.38 -12.95 4.53
N GLY A 67 -2.87 -12.60 3.35
CA GLY A 67 -3.49 -11.62 2.47
C GLY A 67 -3.32 -10.16 2.91
N LYS A 68 -2.31 -9.85 3.73
CA LYS A 68 -2.09 -8.51 4.31
C LYS A 68 -0.70 -7.97 4.08
N LEU A 69 -0.60 -6.71 3.67
CA LEU A 69 0.66 -5.99 3.47
C LEU A 69 0.47 -4.52 3.83
N ALA A 70 1.45 -3.86 4.43
CA ALA A 70 1.41 -2.41 4.63
C ALA A 70 2.63 -1.73 4.01
N LEU A 71 2.37 -0.60 3.35
CA LEU A 71 3.40 0.27 2.78
C LEU A 71 3.34 1.62 3.48
N ILE A 72 4.42 2.02 4.15
CA ILE A 72 4.47 3.26 4.93
C ILE A 72 5.50 4.20 4.32
N ARG A 73 5.09 5.40 3.95
CA ARG A 73 6.00 6.49 3.57
C ARG A 73 5.99 7.56 4.64
N ARG A 74 7.18 7.85 5.17
CA ARG A 74 7.40 8.92 6.14
C ARG A 74 7.99 10.13 5.43
N GLU A 75 7.29 11.24 5.51
CA GLU A 75 7.72 12.55 5.05
C GLU A 75 7.86 13.47 6.25
N ARG A 76 8.55 14.60 6.08
CA ARG A 76 8.86 15.54 7.17
C ARG A 76 7.64 15.95 8.00
N THR A 77 6.48 16.12 7.36
CA THR A 77 5.26 16.61 8.00
C THR A 77 4.13 15.59 7.99
N ARG A 78 4.28 14.44 7.32
CA ARG A 78 3.19 13.50 7.07
C ARG A 78 3.69 12.07 7.03
N ILE A 79 2.88 11.14 7.54
CA ILE A 79 3.07 9.71 7.37
C ILE A 79 1.89 9.20 6.54
N THR A 80 2.17 8.58 5.40
CA THR A 80 1.14 7.95 4.55
C THR A 80 1.29 6.45 4.63
N GLN A 81 0.23 5.75 4.99
CA GLN A 81 0.21 4.30 5.12
C GLN A 81 -0.87 3.69 4.23
N PHE A 82 -0.48 2.75 3.39
CA PHE A 82 -1.37 1.93 2.58
C PHE A 82 -1.48 0.55 3.22
N ASN A 83 -2.59 0.29 3.90
CA ASN A 83 -2.91 -0.99 4.50
C ASN A 83 -3.68 -1.84 3.49
N LEU A 84 -3.00 -2.79 2.87
CA LEU A 84 -3.55 -3.74 1.93
C LEU A 84 -4.07 -4.96 2.70
N ARG A 85 -5.34 -5.32 2.51
CA ARG A 85 -6.02 -6.40 3.24
C ARG A 85 -6.86 -7.23 2.29
N GLU A 86 -7.13 -8.47 2.68
CA GLU A 86 -8.05 -9.35 1.94
C GLU A 86 -7.62 -9.60 0.49
N GLY A 87 -6.33 -9.45 0.18
CA GLY A 87 -5.80 -9.90 -1.10
C GLY A 87 -5.53 -11.39 -1.08
N ASP A 88 -5.45 -11.99 -2.27
CA ASP A 88 -5.06 -13.39 -2.40
C ASP A 88 -3.66 -13.60 -1.75
N PRO A 89 -3.49 -14.62 -0.87
CA PRO A 89 -2.23 -14.87 -0.18
C PRO A 89 -1.01 -15.03 -1.09
N ASP A 90 -1.15 -15.78 -2.19
CA ASP A 90 -0.04 -16.07 -3.09
C ASP A 90 0.34 -14.80 -3.88
N GLU A 91 -0.67 -14.05 -4.32
CA GLU A 91 -0.46 -12.75 -4.96
C GLU A 91 0.19 -11.72 -4.03
N MET A 92 -0.23 -11.69 -2.75
CA MET A 92 0.33 -10.80 -1.72
C MET A 92 1.77 -11.18 -1.35
N VAL A 93 2.08 -12.47 -1.26
CA VAL A 93 3.46 -12.96 -1.07
C VAL A 93 4.34 -12.56 -2.24
N ALA A 94 3.87 -12.76 -3.47
CA ALA A 94 4.60 -12.31 -4.64
C ALA A 94 4.76 -10.77 -4.64
N LEU A 95 3.75 -10.03 -4.15
CA LEU A 95 3.77 -8.56 -4.11
C LEU A 95 4.79 -8.06 -3.08
N ARG A 96 4.85 -8.69 -1.91
CA ARG A 96 5.92 -8.48 -0.92
C ARG A 96 7.28 -8.68 -1.56
N ASP A 97 7.49 -9.80 -2.25
CA ASP A 97 8.79 -10.12 -2.85
C ASP A 97 9.20 -9.08 -3.89
N PHE A 98 8.26 -8.60 -4.69
CA PHE A 98 8.47 -7.47 -5.59
C PHE A 98 8.87 -6.19 -4.84
N CYS A 99 8.16 -5.85 -3.77
CA CYS A 99 8.41 -4.63 -3.00
C CYS A 99 9.75 -4.64 -2.25
N ILE A 100 10.25 -5.81 -1.84
CA ILE A 100 11.48 -5.94 -1.03
C ILE A 100 12.73 -6.23 -1.88
N ARG A 101 12.61 -6.93 -3.01
CA ARG A 101 13.74 -7.24 -3.90
C ARG A 101 14.12 -6.10 -4.85
N SER A 102 13.55 -4.92 -4.63
CA SER A 102 13.73 -3.70 -5.45
C SER A 102 14.90 -2.86 -5.00
#